data_AF-A0A3P5Z3S6-F1
#
_entry.id   AF-A0A3P5Z3S6-F1
#
_cell.length_a   1.000
_cell.length_b   1.000
_cell.length_c   1.000
_cell.angle_alpha   90.00
_cell.angle_beta   90.00
_cell.angle_gamma   90.00
#
_symmetry.space_group_name_H-M   'P 1'
#
loop_
_entity.id
_entity.type
_entity.pdbx_description
1 polymer ?
#
loop_
_entity_poly.entity_id
_entity_poly.type
_entity_poly.pdbx_seq_one_letter_code
_entity_poly.pdbx_strand_id
1 'polypeptide(L)'
;MNVPFTMLEKSELEAEFIKEAAKEKMVQLKGHRSVGGGMRASIYNAMSLAGVEKLVAFMKEFQARQGMLDFSSSGLLSGDLV
;
A
#
# COMPACT_ATOMS: atom_id res chain seq x y z
N MET A 1 -10.01 4.26 -10.84
CA MET A 1 -9.22 5.22 -10.05
C MET A 1 -7.92 4.54 -9.63
N ASN A 2 -6.82 5.28 -9.43
CA ASN A 2 -5.55 4.71 -8.96
C ASN A 2 -5.23 5.26 -7.58
N VAL A 3 -4.88 4.38 -6.65
CA VAL A 3 -4.49 4.74 -5.28
C VAL A 3 -3.02 4.36 -5.11
N PRO A 4 -2.08 5.30 -5.26
CA PRO A 4 -0.68 5.06 -4.95
C PRO A 4 -0.49 4.95 -3.43
N PHE A 5 0.40 4.06 -2.99
CA PHE A 5 0.80 3.92 -1.60
C PHE A 5 2.24 3.41 -1.53
N THR A 6 2.97 3.79 -0.49
CA THR A 6 4.37 3.43 -0.28
C THR A 6 4.55 2.80 1.10
N MET A 7 5.59 2.00 1.28
CA MET A 7 6.02 1.63 2.61
C MET A 7 6.90 2.72 3.20
N LEU A 8 6.73 2.99 4.50
CA LEU A 8 7.48 4.05 5.17
C LEU A 8 8.95 3.69 5.38
N GLU A 9 9.25 2.42 5.65
CA GLU A 9 10.61 1.96 5.87
C GLU A 9 10.86 0.66 5.11
N LYS A 10 11.98 0.60 4.37
CA LYS A 10 12.55 -0.56 3.67
C LYS A 10 11.95 -0.91 2.30
N SER A 11 12.79 -0.76 1.26
CA SER A 11 12.53 -1.29 -0.09
C SER A 11 12.35 -2.82 -0.13
N GLU A 12 12.89 -3.55 0.85
CA GLU A 12 12.81 -5.01 0.91
C GLU A 12 11.38 -5.50 1.23
N LEU A 13 10.65 -4.76 2.07
CA LEU A 13 9.27 -5.08 2.43
C LEU A 13 8.31 -4.88 1.24
N GLU A 14 8.61 -3.96 0.33
CA GLU A 14 7.83 -3.80 -0.91
C GLU A 14 7.92 -5.05 -1.80
N ALA A 15 9.11 -5.63 -1.92
CA ALA A 15 9.32 -6.84 -2.70
C ALA A 15 8.60 -8.04 -2.06
N GLU A 16 8.64 -8.15 -0.73
CA GLU A 16 7.93 -9.18 0.03
C GLU A 16 6.41 -9.04 -0.09
N PHE A 17 5.87 -7.83 0.05
CA PHE A 17 4.46 -7.54 -0.12
C PHE A 17 3.96 -7.92 -1.51
N ILE A 18 4.68 -7.53 -2.58
CA ILE A 18 4.31 -7.88 -3.95
C ILE A 18 4.32 -9.41 -4.13
N LYS A 19 5.32 -10.10 -3.56
CA LYS A 19 5.43 -11.55 -3.63
C LYS A 19 4.26 -12.25 -2.90
N GLU A 20 3.87 -11.75 -1.74
CA GLU A 20 2.74 -12.32 -0.99
C GLU A 20 1.38 -11.97 -1.59
N ALA A 21 1.18 -10.73 -2.02
CA ALA A 21 -0.04 -10.30 -2.70
C ALA A 21 -0.30 -11.13 -3.97
N ALA A 22 0.75 -11.50 -4.70
CA ALA A 22 0.65 -12.39 -5.85
C ALA A 22 0.12 -13.79 -5.49
N LYS A 23 0.44 -14.33 -4.31
CA LYS A 23 -0.12 -15.61 -3.82
C LYS A 23 -1.63 -15.50 -3.59
N GLU A 24 -2.07 -14.34 -3.14
CA GLU A 24 -3.48 -14.00 -2.93
C GLU A 24 -4.24 -13.59 -4.21
N LYS A 25 -3.59 -13.72 -5.37
CA LYS A 25 -4.07 -13.31 -6.71
C LYS A 25 -4.27 -11.80 -6.85
N MET A 26 -3.67 -11.00 -5.96
CA MET A 26 -3.65 -9.54 -6.04
C MET A 26 -2.43 -9.09 -6.84
N VAL A 27 -2.61 -9.03 -8.16
CA VAL A 27 -1.55 -8.70 -9.13
C VAL A 27 -1.60 -7.23 -9.56
N GLN A 28 -0.58 -6.77 -10.28
CA GLN A 28 -0.47 -5.40 -10.80
C GLN A 28 -0.38 -4.29 -9.74
N LEU A 29 0.06 -4.62 -8.53
CA LEU A 29 0.27 -3.66 -7.44
C LEU A 29 1.61 -2.92 -7.52
N LYS A 30 2.55 -3.37 -8.37
CA LYS A 30 3.87 -2.74 -8.51
C LYS A 30 3.73 -1.37 -9.20
N GLY A 31 4.17 -0.32 -8.52
CA GLY A 31 4.18 1.04 -9.06
C GLY A 31 5.20 1.21 -10.19
N HIS A 32 5.03 2.27 -10.99
CA HIS A 32 5.97 2.59 -12.05
C HIS A 32 7.24 3.22 -11.46
N ARG A 33 8.41 2.80 -11.93
CA ARG A 33 9.71 3.26 -11.39
C ARG A 33 9.92 4.78 -11.54
N SER A 34 9.18 5.44 -12.43
CA SER A 34 9.29 6.88 -12.72
C SER A 34 8.49 7.80 -11.79
N VAL A 35 7.70 7.27 -10.85
CA VAL A 35 6.89 8.09 -9.91
C VAL A 35 7.38 8.03 -8.47
N GLY A 36 8.64 7.62 -8.24
CA GLY A 36 9.28 7.61 -6.91
C GLY A 36 9.36 6.25 -6.22
N GLY A 37 9.06 5.14 -6.91
CA GLY A 37 8.97 3.82 -6.28
C GLY A 37 7.61 3.60 -5.60
N GLY A 38 7.40 2.44 -4.97
CA GLY A 38 6.14 2.12 -4.29
C GLY A 38 5.14 1.29 -5.07
N MET A 39 3.90 1.28 -4.56
CA MET A 39 2.82 0.41 -4.99
C MET A 39 1.59 1.22 -5.41
N ARG A 40 0.71 0.60 -6.19
CA ARG A 40 -0.52 1.24 -6.67
C ARG A 40 -1.66 0.25 -6.79
N ALA A 41 -2.76 0.52 -6.10
CA ALA A 41 -4.01 -0.20 -6.30
C ALA A 41 -4.81 0.45 -7.42
N SER A 42 -5.07 -0.30 -8.48
CA SER A 42 -5.84 0.17 -9.62
C SER A 42 -7.31 -0.24 -9.46
N ILE A 43 -8.10 0.59 -8.78
CA ILE A 43 -9.53 0.40 -8.49
C ILE A 43 -10.39 0.97 -9.63
N TYR A 44 -10.34 0.34 -10.80
CA TYR A 44 -11.24 0.65 -11.93
C TYR A 44 -12.56 -0.15 -11.84
N ASN A 45 -13.50 0.09 -12.77
CA ASN A 45 -14.85 -0.50 -12.77
C ASN A 45 -14.90 -2.05 -12.64
N ALA A 46 -13.79 -2.75 -12.93
CA ALA A 46 -13.67 -4.19 -12.81
C ALA A 46 -13.24 -4.69 -11.41
N MET A 47 -13.08 -3.79 -10.42
CA MET A 47 -12.73 -4.15 -9.06
C MET A 47 -13.96 -4.09 -8.15
N SER A 48 -14.42 -5.24 -7.66
CA SER A 48 -15.56 -5.31 -6.75
C SER A 48 -15.19 -4.78 -5.35
N LEU A 49 -16.19 -4.38 -4.57
CA LEU A 49 -16.01 -4.00 -3.17
C LEU A 49 -15.28 -5.09 -2.37
N ALA A 50 -15.67 -6.36 -2.57
CA ALA A 50 -14.99 -7.51 -1.94
C ALA A 50 -13.50 -7.60 -2.31
N GLY A 51 -13.12 -7.23 -3.53
CA GLY A 51 -11.72 -7.16 -3.94
C GLY A 51 -10.95 -6.07 -3.20
N VAL A 52 -11.58 -4.92 -2.97
CA VAL A 52 -11.02 -3.82 -2.18
C VAL A 52 -10.90 -4.21 -0.71
N GLU A 53 -11.93 -4.81 -0.14
CA GLU A 53 -11.92 -5.30 1.25
C GLU A 53 -10.82 -6.34 1.47
N LYS A 54 -10.64 -7.27 0.53
CA LYS A 54 -9.56 -8.25 0.57
C LYS A 54 -8.18 -7.58 0.56
N LEU A 55 -7.99 -6.57 -0.29
CA LEU A 55 -6.74 -5.81 -0.33
C LEU A 55 -6.48 -5.10 1.01
N VAL A 56 -7.48 -4.45 1.59
CA VAL A 56 -7.37 -3.76 2.88
C VAL A 56 -7.06 -4.75 4.02
N ALA A 57 -7.72 -5.90 4.04
CA ALA A 57 -7.45 -6.96 5.01
C ALA A 57 -6.00 -7.45 4.91
N PHE A 58 -5.53 -7.74 3.68
CA PHE A 58 -4.16 -8.14 3.43
C PHE A 58 -3.15 -7.07 3.88
N MET A 59 -3.41 -5.78 3.61
CA MET A 59 -2.54 -4.69 4.05
C MET A 59 -2.41 -4.64 5.57
N LYS A 60 -3.53 -4.81 6.30
CA LYS A 60 -3.54 -4.85 7.77
C LYS A 60 -2.81 -6.06 8.33
N GLU A 61 -3.00 -7.23 7.74
CA GLU A 61 -2.31 -8.47 8.14
C GLU A 61 -0.81 -8.40 7.86
N PHE A 62 -0.42 -7.88 6.70
CA PHE A 62 0.97 -7.67 6.34
C PHE A 62 1.64 -6.69 7.32
N GLN A 63 0.98 -5.56 7.60
CA GLN A 63 1.44 -4.60 8.60
C GLN A 63 1.61 -5.21 10.00
N ALA A 64 0.62 -5.98 10.46
CA ALA A 64 0.66 -6.59 11.79
C ALA A 64 1.82 -7.59 11.93
N ARG A 65 2.16 -8.30 10.85
CA ARG A 65 3.28 -9.25 10.82
C ARG A 65 4.65 -8.57 10.75
N GLN A 66 4.78 -7.48 9.99
CA GLN A 66 6.06 -6.82 9.76
C GLN A 66 6.41 -5.76 10.82
N GLY A 67 5.41 -5.30 11.60
CA GLY A 67 5.60 -4.28 12.64
C GLY A 67 5.81 -2.89 12.03
N MET A 68 4.78 -2.05 12.12
CA MET A 68 4.69 -0.66 11.63
C MET A 68 4.44 -0.46 10.12
N LEU A 69 3.19 -0.09 9.81
CA LEU A 69 2.86 0.86 8.74
C LEU A 69 1.95 1.90 9.36
N ASP A 70 2.52 2.99 9.83
CA ASP A 70 1.71 4.12 10.26
C ASP A 70 0.87 4.61 9.07
N PHE A 71 -0.45 4.58 9.21
CA PHE A 71 -1.39 5.15 8.23
C PHE A 71 -1.56 6.66 8.44
N SER A 72 -0.72 7.29 9.27
CA SER A 72 -0.72 8.73 9.47
C SER A 72 -0.47 9.47 8.16
N SER A 73 -1.56 10.00 7.61
CA SER A 73 -1.55 11.24 6.87
C SER A 73 -0.94 12.34 7.76
N SER A 74 0.37 12.53 7.73
CA SER A 74 1.00 13.68 8.37
C SER A 74 2.25 14.11 7.63
N GLY A 75 2.03 14.65 6.42
CA GLY A 75 2.89 15.66 5.83
C GLY A 75 2.13 16.98 5.78
N LEU A 76 1.78 17.52 6.95
CA LEU A 76 1.42 18.91 7.31
C LEU A 76 0.90 18.87 8.76
N LEU A 77 1.29 19.87 9.57
CA LEU A 77 1.12 19.99 11.03
C LEU A 77 2.31 19.51 11.89
N SER A 78 3.52 19.93 11.52
CA SER A 78 4.48 20.41 12.52
C SER A 78 4.70 21.90 12.27
N GLY A 79 4.20 22.76 13.16
CA GLY A 79 4.46 24.20 13.08
C GLY A 79 3.32 25.04 13.64
N ASP A 80 3.55 25.56 14.84
CA ASP A 80 3.00 26.82 15.36
C ASP A 80 1.53 26.86 15.81
N LEU A 81 1.34 26.57 17.10
CA LEU A 81 0.42 27.36 17.93
C LEU A 81 1.05 27.54 19.31
N VAL A 82 1.75 28.67 19.43
CA VAL A 82 1.68 29.51 20.63
C VAL A 82 0.40 30.33 20.53
#